data_AF-A0A329WNT3-F1
#
_entry.id   AF-A0A329WNT3-F1
#
_cell.length_a   1.000
_cell.length_b   1.000
_cell.length_c   1.000
_cell.angle_alpha   90.00
_cell.angle_beta   90.00
_cell.angle_gamma   90.00
#
_symmetry.space_group_name_H-M   'P 1'
#
loop_
_entity.id
_entity.type
_entity.pdbx_description
1 polymer ?
#
loop_
_entity_poly.entity_id
_entity_poly.type
_entity_poly.pdbx_seq_one_letter_code
_entity_poly.pdbx_strand_id
1 'polypeptide(L)'
;MAMKLKKIFGIGSALLLAMFSQTVPAASGSYHSSVVLPTLYSKNFLETVNVPIVGSPPATGKITNVSWTWNVVGWPQNLSVHLCQGNTNNCIDISRTRRMSTDKFNQRSPAQQFLFALKVGNGNVMPIAGQTGEITVSWQ
;
A
#
# COMPACT_ATOMS: atom_id res chain seq x y z
N MET A 1 46.04 -24.58 -69.08
CA MET A 1 45.53 -25.83 -68.47
C MET A 1 45.34 -25.60 -66.97
N ALA A 2 44.11 -25.88 -66.51
CA ALA A 2 43.67 -26.21 -65.16
C ALA A 2 44.12 -25.35 -63.94
N MET A 3 43.17 -24.52 -63.49
CA MET A 3 43.03 -23.93 -62.16
C MET A 3 42.90 -25.00 -61.07
N LYS A 4 43.60 -24.86 -59.94
CA LYS A 4 43.25 -25.57 -58.69
C LYS A 4 43.10 -24.58 -57.53
N LEU A 5 41.84 -24.23 -57.31
CA LEU A 5 41.31 -23.45 -56.19
C LEU A 5 41.38 -24.30 -54.90
N LYS A 6 42.19 -23.90 -53.92
CA LYS A 6 42.21 -24.52 -52.59
C LYS A 6 41.18 -23.83 -51.70
N LYS A 7 40.21 -24.62 -51.24
CA LYS A 7 39.10 -24.23 -50.36
C LYS A 7 39.63 -23.64 -49.04
N ILE A 8 39.30 -22.38 -48.78
CA ILE A 8 39.40 -21.76 -47.46
C ILE A 8 38.15 -22.18 -46.70
N PHE A 9 38.30 -23.07 -45.71
CA PHE A 9 37.22 -23.41 -44.78
C PHE A 9 37.00 -22.22 -43.85
N GLY A 10 35.79 -21.65 -43.91
CA GLY A 10 35.39 -20.47 -43.17
C GLY A 10 35.44 -20.69 -41.67
N ILE A 11 36.06 -19.76 -40.96
CA ILE A 11 35.93 -19.61 -39.52
C ILE A 11 34.58 -18.94 -39.30
N GLY A 12 33.56 -19.73 -39.00
CA GLY A 12 32.26 -19.21 -38.58
C GLY A 12 32.42 -18.48 -37.25
N SER A 13 32.50 -17.15 -37.29
CA SER A 13 32.40 -16.31 -36.10
C SER A 13 31.04 -16.54 -35.45
N ALA A 14 31.02 -17.27 -34.34
CA ALA A 14 29.86 -17.35 -33.46
C ALA A 14 29.63 -15.97 -32.83
N LEU A 15 28.67 -15.22 -33.37
CA LEU A 15 28.11 -14.03 -32.73
C LEU A 15 27.30 -14.49 -31.51
N LEU A 16 27.96 -14.56 -30.36
CA LEU A 16 27.31 -14.65 -29.05
C LEU A 16 26.59 -13.32 -28.75
N LEU A 17 25.31 -13.25 -29.09
CA LEU A 17 24.41 -12.20 -28.62
C LEU A 17 24.19 -12.40 -27.10
N ALA A 18 25.01 -11.76 -26.28
CA ALA A 18 24.75 -11.61 -24.86
C ALA A 18 23.50 -10.72 -24.71
N MET A 19 22.35 -11.35 -24.49
CA MET A 19 21.12 -10.68 -24.09
C MET A 19 21.34 -10.14 -22.68
N PHE A 20 21.83 -8.90 -22.56
CA PHE A 20 21.81 -8.16 -21.30
C PHE A 20 20.34 -7.86 -20.97
N SER A 21 19.71 -8.74 -20.20
CA SER A 21 18.44 -8.46 -19.55
C SER A 21 18.65 -7.30 -18.58
N GLN A 22 18.43 -6.08 -19.08
CA GLN A 22 18.37 -4.87 -18.28
C GLN A 22 17.18 -5.00 -17.31
N THR A 23 17.44 -5.46 -16.08
CA THR A 23 16.49 -5.35 -14.98
C THR A 23 16.36 -3.86 -14.68
N VAL A 24 15.33 -3.21 -15.23
CA VAL A 24 14.96 -1.85 -14.84
C VAL A 24 14.66 -1.93 -13.34
N PRO A 25 15.37 -1.17 -12.47
CA PRO A 25 15.06 -1.18 -11.05
C PRO A 25 13.60 -0.79 -10.87
N ALA A 26 12.88 -1.60 -10.09
CA ALA A 26 11.49 -1.30 -9.78
C ALA A 26 11.42 0.05 -9.07
N ALA A 27 10.60 0.97 -9.58
CA ALA A 27 10.56 2.35 -9.12
C ALA A 27 9.99 2.40 -7.70
N SER A 28 10.87 2.66 -6.73
CA SER A 28 10.46 2.85 -5.33
C SER A 28 9.91 4.23 -5.10
N GLY A 29 8.97 4.31 -4.17
CA GLY A 29 8.32 5.57 -3.82
C GLY A 29 7.48 5.47 -2.56
N SER A 30 6.99 6.62 -2.12
CA SER A 30 6.06 6.70 -1.01
C SER A 30 5.10 7.87 -1.18
N TYR A 31 3.89 7.75 -0.63
CA TYR A 31 3.00 8.89 -0.41
C TYR A 31 2.56 8.94 1.04
N HIS A 32 2.33 10.16 1.51
CA HIS A 32 1.68 10.45 2.78
C HIS A 32 0.28 11.02 2.49
N SER A 33 -0.72 10.63 3.27
CA SER A 33 -2.09 11.10 3.12
C SER A 33 -2.79 11.19 4.47
N SER A 34 -3.69 12.16 4.60
CA SER A 34 -4.43 12.45 5.81
C SER A 34 -5.92 12.61 5.54
N VAL A 35 -6.76 12.27 6.51
CA VAL A 35 -8.21 12.43 6.45
C VAL A 35 -8.77 12.77 7.83
N VAL A 36 -9.90 13.49 7.87
CA VAL A 36 -10.67 13.65 9.11
C VAL A 36 -11.50 12.40 9.34
N LEU A 37 -11.32 11.76 10.49
CA LEU A 37 -12.08 10.58 10.89
C LEU A 37 -13.52 10.94 11.24
N PRO A 38 -14.48 10.04 10.98
CA PRO A 38 -15.89 10.31 11.22
C PRO A 38 -16.16 10.48 12.72
N THR A 39 -17.10 11.36 13.04
CA THR A 39 -17.71 11.44 14.36
C THR A 39 -18.64 10.25 14.55
N LEU A 40 -18.45 9.49 15.63
CA LEU A 40 -19.33 8.38 15.98
C LEU A 40 -20.53 8.93 16.76
N TYR A 41 -21.71 8.93 16.15
CA TYR A 41 -22.96 9.35 16.78
C TYR A 41 -23.70 8.20 17.47
N SER A 42 -23.56 6.99 16.96
CA SER A 42 -24.30 5.82 17.39
C SER A 42 -23.38 4.66 17.78
N LYS A 43 -23.77 3.92 18.81
CA LYS A 43 -23.08 2.70 19.24
C LYS A 43 -23.34 1.58 18.24
N ASN A 44 -22.37 0.69 18.07
CA ASN A 44 -22.40 -0.48 17.20
C ASN A 44 -22.67 -0.18 15.72
N PHE A 45 -22.57 1.08 15.30
CA PHE A 45 -22.64 1.49 13.90
C PHE A 45 -21.22 1.60 13.33
N LEU A 46 -21.02 1.06 12.13
CA LEU A 46 -19.72 1.09 11.45
C LEU A 46 -19.65 2.34 10.56
N GLU A 47 -18.79 3.27 10.96
CA GLU A 47 -18.45 4.42 10.13
C GLU A 47 -17.19 4.12 9.32
N THR A 48 -17.14 4.60 8.08
CA THR A 48 -15.96 4.44 7.23
C THR A 48 -15.58 5.76 6.59
N VAL A 49 -14.28 5.95 6.36
CA VAL A 49 -13.79 7.10 5.60
C VAL A 49 -12.62 6.67 4.71
N ASN A 50 -12.70 7.03 3.45
CA ASN A 50 -11.65 6.78 2.48
C ASN A 50 -10.50 7.76 2.66
N VAL A 51 -9.28 7.25 2.64
CA VAL A 51 -8.05 8.06 2.65
C VAL A 51 -7.72 8.43 1.21
N PRO A 52 -7.52 9.73 0.88
CA PRO A 52 -7.16 10.13 -0.48
C PRO A 52 -5.86 9.48 -0.95
N ILE A 53 -5.79 9.07 -2.21
CA ILE A 53 -4.51 8.71 -2.83
C ILE A 53 -3.82 10.01 -3.25
N VAL A 54 -2.56 10.18 -2.86
CA VAL A 54 -1.77 11.36 -3.19
C VAL A 54 -0.79 11.03 -4.31
N GLY A 55 -0.76 11.86 -5.35
CA GLY A 55 0.06 11.65 -6.54
C GLY A 55 -0.51 10.56 -7.46
N SER A 56 0.39 9.83 -8.12
CA SER A 56 0.03 8.76 -9.06
C SER A 56 0.88 7.51 -8.80
N PRO A 57 0.71 6.84 -7.65
CA PRO A 57 1.43 5.61 -7.35
C PRO A 57 1.15 4.55 -8.44
N PRO A 58 2.16 3.74 -8.82
CA PRO A 58 2.02 2.79 -9.91
C PRO A 58 1.08 1.65 -9.52
N ALA A 59 0.12 1.32 -10.39
CA ALA A 59 -0.81 0.21 -10.15
C ALA A 59 -0.10 -1.15 -10.04
N THR A 60 1.03 -1.32 -10.72
CA THR A 60 1.87 -2.53 -10.71
C THR A 60 2.89 -2.55 -9.57
N GLY A 61 3.09 -1.44 -8.86
CA GLY A 61 3.99 -1.38 -7.71
C GLY A 61 3.54 -2.30 -6.59
N LYS A 62 4.47 -2.67 -5.72
CA LYS A 62 4.23 -3.54 -4.58
C LYS A 62 4.48 -2.77 -3.31
N ILE A 63 3.43 -2.62 -2.50
CA ILE A 63 3.58 -2.06 -1.15
C ILE A 63 4.64 -2.87 -0.40
N THR A 64 5.53 -2.15 0.28
CA THR A 64 6.60 -2.70 1.12
C THR A 64 6.38 -2.42 2.60
N ASN A 65 5.67 -1.33 2.91
CA ASN A 65 5.30 -0.95 4.26
C ASN A 65 4.15 0.06 4.25
N VAL A 66 3.28 -0.03 5.25
CA VAL A 66 2.27 0.98 5.55
C VAL A 66 2.43 1.42 6.99
N SER A 67 2.62 2.72 7.22
CA SER A 67 2.53 3.31 8.56
C SER A 67 1.26 4.12 8.71
N TRP A 68 0.79 4.26 9.95
CA TRP A 68 -0.39 5.05 10.26
C TRP A 68 -0.24 5.85 11.54
N THR A 69 -1.03 6.91 11.63
CA THR A 69 -1.44 7.53 12.89
C THR A 69 -2.95 7.70 12.87
N TRP A 70 -3.63 7.56 14.01
CA TRP A 70 -5.05 7.91 14.13
C TRP A 70 -5.37 8.44 15.52
N ASN A 71 -6.38 9.30 15.60
CA ASN A 71 -6.88 9.79 16.88
C ASN A 71 -8.39 10.06 16.89
N VAL A 72 -8.99 9.94 18.08
CA VAL A 72 -10.35 10.38 18.39
C VAL A 72 -10.33 11.11 19.73
N VAL A 73 -11.36 11.88 20.06
CA VAL A 73 -11.44 12.53 21.37
C VAL A 73 -11.46 11.50 22.51
N GLY A 74 -10.60 11.71 23.51
CA GLY A 74 -10.48 10.84 24.68
C GLY A 74 -9.87 9.48 24.36
N TRP A 75 -10.22 8.46 25.16
CA TRP A 75 -9.87 7.05 24.89
C TRP A 75 -11.10 6.16 25.10
N PRO A 76 -12.01 6.09 24.11
CA PRO A 76 -13.29 5.42 24.29
C PRO A 76 -13.11 3.92 24.59
N GLN A 77 -13.92 3.43 25.52
CA GLN A 77 -14.02 2.00 25.82
C GLN A 77 -14.64 1.28 24.63
N ASN A 78 -14.25 0.02 24.38
CA ASN A 78 -14.82 -0.78 23.30
C ASN A 78 -14.80 -0.09 21.90
N LEU A 79 -13.83 0.79 21.67
CA LEU A 79 -13.56 1.36 20.35
C LEU A 79 -12.83 0.31 19.50
N SER A 80 -13.36 0.08 18.30
CA SER A 80 -12.72 -0.65 17.23
C SER A 80 -12.32 0.32 16.12
N VAL A 81 -11.05 0.29 15.73
CA VAL A 81 -10.50 1.04 14.59
C VAL A 81 -9.75 0.05 13.72
N HIS A 82 -10.09 0.01 12.44
CA HIS A 82 -9.43 -0.81 11.46
C HIS A 82 -8.86 0.06 10.35
N LEU A 83 -7.67 -0.30 9.87
CA LEU A 83 -7.14 0.19 8.61
C LEU A 83 -7.35 -0.88 7.56
N CYS A 84 -8.03 -0.54 6.47
CA CYS A 84 -8.38 -1.47 5.41
C CYS A 84 -7.90 -0.96 4.06
N GLN A 85 -7.74 -1.85 3.10
CA GLN A 85 -7.42 -1.49 1.72
C GLN A 85 -8.49 -2.01 0.76
N GLY A 86 -9.06 -1.11 -0.04
CA GLY A 86 -10.12 -1.36 -1.01
C GLY A 86 -11.51 -1.54 -0.39
N ASN A 87 -11.65 -2.42 0.60
CA ASN A 87 -12.92 -2.67 1.29
C ASN A 87 -12.71 -3.16 2.73
N THR A 88 -13.80 -3.28 3.48
CA THR A 88 -13.80 -3.69 4.89
C THR A 88 -13.54 -5.19 5.13
N ASN A 89 -13.27 -5.98 4.08
CA ASN A 89 -12.86 -7.39 4.22
C ASN A 89 -11.34 -7.55 4.32
N ASN A 90 -10.59 -6.49 4.00
CA ASN A 90 -9.14 -6.50 3.85
C ASN A 90 -8.47 -5.55 4.85
N CYS A 91 -8.62 -5.87 6.14
CA CYS A 91 -8.29 -4.97 7.24
C CYS A 91 -7.24 -5.54 8.20
N ILE A 92 -6.61 -4.63 8.91
CA ILE A 92 -5.91 -4.92 10.17
C ILE A 92 -6.60 -4.18 11.31
N ASP A 93 -6.64 -4.79 12.49
CA ASP A 93 -7.09 -4.13 13.72
C ASP A 93 -5.97 -3.24 14.26
N ILE A 94 -6.28 -1.95 14.40
CA ILE A 94 -5.36 -0.92 14.92
C ILE A 94 -5.94 -0.20 16.13
N SER A 95 -7.01 -0.73 16.74
CA SER A 95 -7.80 -0.12 17.82
C SER A 95 -7.00 0.31 19.04
N ARG A 96 -5.86 -0.34 19.28
CA ARG A 96 -4.98 -0.07 20.42
C ARG A 96 -3.60 0.45 20.03
N THR A 97 -3.39 0.69 18.74
CA THR A 97 -2.12 1.14 18.18
C THR A 97 -2.37 2.42 17.40
N ARG A 98 -2.40 3.55 18.11
CA ARG A 98 -2.61 4.88 17.50
C ARG A 98 -1.54 5.27 16.49
N ARG A 99 -0.33 4.73 16.61
CA ARG A 99 0.78 4.98 15.70
C ARG A 99 1.64 3.74 15.59
N MET A 100 1.78 3.19 14.39
CA MET A 100 2.65 2.04 14.11
C MET A 100 2.85 1.89 12.60
N SER A 101 3.59 0.85 12.19
CA SER A 101 3.68 0.40 10.81
C SER A 101 3.51 -1.10 10.68
N THR A 102 3.27 -1.56 9.46
CA THR A 102 3.04 -2.97 9.15
C THR A 102 3.47 -3.33 7.73
N ASP A 103 3.78 -4.60 7.55
CA ASP A 103 4.02 -5.29 6.28
C ASP A 103 2.80 -6.07 5.79
N LYS A 104 1.68 -6.06 6.52
CA LYS A 104 0.49 -6.88 6.20
C LYS A 104 -0.17 -6.53 4.86
N PHE A 105 0.10 -5.35 4.32
CA PHE A 105 -0.36 -4.92 3.00
C PHE A 105 0.65 -5.19 1.89
N ASN A 106 1.75 -5.90 2.17
CA ASN A 106 2.78 -6.15 1.18
C ASN A 106 2.24 -6.89 -0.03
N GLN A 107 2.88 -6.65 -1.18
CA GLN A 107 2.51 -7.20 -2.49
C GLN A 107 1.18 -6.68 -3.08
N ARG A 108 0.43 -5.88 -2.33
CA ARG A 108 -0.76 -5.18 -2.82
C ARG A 108 -0.36 -3.92 -3.59
N SER A 109 -1.28 -3.42 -4.40
CA SER A 109 -1.05 -2.22 -5.21
C SER A 109 -1.07 -0.95 -4.34
N PRO A 110 -0.10 -0.04 -4.46
CA PRO A 110 -0.14 1.26 -3.79
C PRO A 110 -1.21 2.20 -4.38
N ALA A 111 -1.71 1.89 -5.58
CA ALA A 111 -2.80 2.62 -6.23
C ALA A 111 -4.20 2.19 -5.75
N GLN A 112 -4.31 1.19 -4.88
CA GLN A 112 -5.58 0.81 -4.26
C GLN A 112 -5.80 1.64 -2.99
N GLN A 113 -6.96 2.30 -2.92
CA GLN A 113 -7.32 3.20 -1.84
C GLN A 113 -7.38 2.51 -0.47
N PHE A 114 -6.88 3.19 0.56
CA PHE A 114 -7.05 2.81 1.96
C PHE A 114 -8.28 3.49 2.56
N LEU A 115 -8.83 2.90 3.62
CA LEU A 115 -9.92 3.48 4.41
C LEU A 115 -9.75 3.15 5.88
N PHE A 116 -10.20 4.05 6.74
CA PHE A 116 -10.40 3.76 8.16
C PHE A 116 -11.84 3.32 8.40
N ALA A 117 -12.02 2.28 9.21
CA ALA A 117 -13.33 1.80 9.64
C ALA A 117 -13.42 1.83 11.16
N LEU A 118 -14.35 2.61 11.70
CA LEU A 118 -14.49 2.89 13.12
C LEU A 118 -15.86 2.42 13.62
N LYS A 119 -15.88 1.81 14.80
CA LYS A 119 -17.09 1.44 15.52
C LYS A 119 -16.84 1.53 17.01
N VAL A 120 -17.83 1.96 17.78
CA VAL A 120 -17.74 1.96 19.24
C VAL A 120 -18.84 1.09 19.84
N GLY A 121 -18.49 0.28 20.84
CA GLY A 121 -19.45 -0.50 21.61
C GLY A 121 -20.14 0.31 22.70
N ASN A 122 -20.73 -0.42 23.66
CA ASN A 122 -21.34 0.18 24.85
C ASN A 122 -20.27 0.74 25.82
N GLY A 123 -20.70 1.60 26.75
CA GLY A 123 -19.85 2.15 27.82
C GLY A 123 -19.37 3.59 27.62
N ASN A 124 -19.73 4.25 26.52
CA ASN A 124 -19.32 5.63 26.22
C ASN A 124 -20.51 6.59 26.16
N VAL A 125 -20.24 7.85 26.50
CA VAL A 125 -21.10 9.00 26.20
C VAL A 125 -20.86 9.41 24.75
N MET A 126 -21.94 9.65 24.01
CA MET A 126 -21.90 10.00 22.59
C MET A 126 -22.18 11.51 22.42
N PRO A 127 -21.69 12.17 21.35
CA PRO A 127 -20.86 11.61 20.29
C PRO A 127 -19.37 11.52 20.66
N ILE A 128 -18.64 10.67 19.94
CA ILE A 128 -17.17 10.65 19.98
C ILE A 128 -16.66 11.30 18.71
N ALA A 129 -16.06 12.49 18.84
CA ALA A 129 -15.52 13.20 17.68
C ALA A 129 -14.25 12.49 17.15
N GLY A 130 -14.27 12.17 15.87
CA GLY A 130 -13.07 11.76 15.14
C GLY A 130 -12.10 12.94 15.01
N GLN A 131 -10.80 12.64 15.02
CA GLN A 131 -9.77 13.63 14.73
C GLN A 131 -9.05 13.22 13.44
N THR A 132 -7.74 13.38 13.35
CA THR A 132 -6.99 13.06 12.13
C THR A 132 -6.62 11.57 12.08
N GLY A 133 -6.79 10.97 10.91
CA GLY A 133 -6.15 9.72 10.51
C GLY A 133 -5.16 9.99 9.39
N GLU A 134 -3.98 9.41 9.49
CA GLU A 134 -2.88 9.58 8.53
C GLU A 134 -2.30 8.22 8.16
N ILE A 135 -1.85 8.09 6.93
CA ILE A 135 -1.06 6.94 6.48
C ILE A 135 0.15 7.39 5.68
N THR A 136 1.21 6.59 5.73
CA THR A 136 2.28 6.62 4.73
C THR A 136 2.36 5.25 4.07
N VAL A 137 2.26 5.22 2.75
CA VAL A 137 2.35 3.99 1.96
C VAL A 137 3.64 4.03 1.18
N SER A 138 4.50 3.03 1.37
CA SER A 138 5.77 2.87 0.66
C SER A 138 5.69 1.67 -0.29
N TRP A 139 6.30 1.77 -1.46
CA TRP A 139 6.31 0.71 -2.47
C TRP A 139 7.63 0.64 -3.23
N GLN A 140 7.78 -0.45 -3.99
CA GLN A 140 8.81 -0.67 -5.01
C GLN A 140 8.22 -1.38 -6.22
#